data_AF-A0AAP0FUA9-F1
#
_entry.id   AF-A0AAP0FUA9-F1
#
_cell.length_a   1.000
_cell.length_b   1.000
_cell.length_c   1.000
_cell.angle_alpha   90.00
_cell.angle_beta   90.00
_cell.angle_gamma   90.00
#
_symmetry.space_group_name_H-M   'P 1'
#
loop_
_entity.id
_entity.type
_entity.pdbx_description
1 polymer ?
#
loop_
_entity_poly.entity_id
_entity_poly.type
_entity_poly.pdbx_seq_one_letter_code
_entity_poly.pdbx_strand_id
1 'polypeptide(L)'
;MPSYISSHIIDAIDVMGDGHCGYRVISAAVYKNDDWSQVRHDLSQELHQNEMLYNQVFGLARKDELLRSLDCEMVPAPVEKWMTMPDMGLVVASCYNVQLVNFSLEQSFTFLPLHSAPQDTRKLICIGFINGNHYIHLKVGEECPMPRVFPVWLTYRTEVAEQWDIPFITRLQD
;
A
#
# COMPACT_ATOMS: atom_id res chain seq x y z
N MET A 1 -6.55 -3.89 14.69
CA MET A 1 -7.09 -2.84 13.81
C MET A 1 -7.75 -1.76 14.64
N PRO A 2 -7.85 -0.51 14.14
CA PRO A 2 -8.57 0.56 14.84
C PRO A 2 -10.03 0.21 15.09
N SER A 3 -10.57 0.56 16.26
CA SER A 3 -11.96 0.22 16.60
C SER A 3 -12.98 0.91 15.71
N TYR A 4 -12.70 2.14 15.26
CA TYR A 4 -13.61 2.97 14.47
C TYR A 4 -13.98 2.36 13.11
N ILE A 5 -13.16 1.45 12.55
CA ILE A 5 -13.47 0.81 11.27
C ILE A 5 -14.38 -0.42 11.41
N SER A 6 -14.53 -0.96 12.61
CA SER A 6 -15.13 -2.29 12.81
C SER A 6 -16.56 -2.37 12.27
N SER A 7 -17.35 -1.30 12.41
CA SER A 7 -18.72 -1.20 11.89
C SER A 7 -18.80 -0.98 10.38
N HIS A 8 -17.68 -0.66 9.73
CA HIS A 8 -17.60 -0.40 8.29
C HIS A 8 -17.03 -1.57 7.49
N ILE A 9 -16.49 -2.59 8.16
CA ILE A 9 -15.99 -3.81 7.50
C ILE A 9 -17.19 -4.63 7.01
N ILE A 10 -17.30 -4.77 5.69
CA ILE A 10 -18.27 -5.63 5.03
C ILE A 10 -17.74 -7.06 4.96
N ASP A 11 -16.45 -7.20 4.67
CA ASP A 11 -15.80 -8.50 4.52
C ASP A 11 -14.30 -8.39 4.83
N ALA A 12 -13.72 -9.49 5.27
CA ALA A 12 -12.30 -9.62 5.59
C ALA A 12 -11.77 -10.93 5.01
N ILE A 13 -10.88 -10.82 4.02
CA ILE A 13 -10.32 -11.98 3.33
C ILE A 13 -8.94 -12.23 3.90
N ASP A 14 -8.80 -13.40 4.52
CA ASP A 14 -7.54 -13.89 5.06
C ASP A 14 -6.70 -14.55 3.96
N VAL A 15 -5.39 -14.30 3.98
CA VAL A 15 -4.42 -14.89 3.07
C VAL A 15 -3.41 -15.72 3.86
N MET A 16 -2.60 -16.52 3.16
CA MET A 16 -1.57 -17.32 3.82
C MET A 16 -0.55 -16.44 4.57
N GLY A 17 -0.31 -16.78 5.84
CA GLY A 17 0.65 -16.10 6.74
C GLY A 17 2.04 -16.72 6.69
N ASP A 18 2.69 -16.70 5.53
CA ASP A 18 4.02 -17.28 5.29
C ASP A 18 5.13 -16.24 5.10
N GLY A 19 4.90 -15.02 5.59
CA GLY A 19 5.78 -13.86 5.37
C GLY A 19 5.54 -13.12 4.05
N HIS A 20 4.62 -13.61 3.20
CA HIS A 20 4.20 -12.92 1.97
C HIS A 20 2.82 -12.28 2.05
N CYS A 21 2.11 -12.36 3.18
CA CYS A 21 0.72 -11.93 3.32
C CYS A 21 0.43 -10.53 2.76
N GLY A 22 1.30 -9.54 3.01
CA GLY A 22 1.16 -8.20 2.44
C GLY A 22 1.13 -8.21 0.91
N TYR A 23 2.08 -8.91 0.27
CA TYR A 23 2.16 -9.01 -1.18
C TYR A 23 1.04 -9.88 -1.77
N ARG A 24 0.62 -10.94 -1.06
CA ARG A 24 -0.53 -11.79 -1.44
C ARG A 24 -1.84 -10.99 -1.46
N VAL A 25 -2.06 -10.13 -0.46
CA VAL A 25 -3.23 -9.23 -0.42
C VAL A 25 -3.25 -8.29 -1.62
N ILE A 26 -2.10 -7.72 -1.99
CA ILE A 26 -1.98 -6.86 -3.19
C ILE A 26 -2.24 -7.68 -4.46
N SER A 27 -1.68 -8.87 -4.57
CA SER A 27 -1.88 -9.75 -5.73
C SER A 27 -3.36 -10.13 -5.91
N ALA A 28 -4.03 -10.52 -4.82
CA ALA A 28 -5.46 -10.81 -4.83
C ALA A 28 -6.31 -9.58 -5.20
N ALA A 29 -5.87 -8.39 -4.81
CA ALA A 29 -6.58 -7.14 -5.12
C ALA A 29 -6.41 -6.73 -6.59
N VAL A 30 -5.18 -6.78 -7.12
CA VAL A 30 -4.81 -6.29 -8.45
C VAL A 30 -5.04 -7.34 -9.53
N TYR A 31 -4.54 -8.55 -9.31
CA TYR A 31 -4.48 -9.63 -10.29
C TYR A 31 -5.55 -10.70 -10.11
N LYS A 32 -6.29 -10.66 -8.99
CA LYS A 32 -7.31 -11.67 -8.64
C LYS A 32 -6.74 -13.09 -8.57
N ASN A 33 -5.47 -13.20 -8.18
CA ASN A 33 -4.76 -14.45 -7.98
C ASN A 33 -3.85 -14.34 -6.74
N ASP A 34 -2.94 -15.29 -6.57
CA ASP A 34 -2.03 -15.38 -5.42
C ASP A 34 -0.56 -15.23 -5.84
N ASP A 35 -0.30 -14.53 -6.94
CA ASP A 35 1.04 -14.32 -7.49
C ASP A 35 1.74 -13.17 -6.75
N TRP A 36 2.14 -13.42 -5.51
CA TRP A 36 2.90 -12.47 -4.70
C TRP A 36 4.30 -12.21 -5.26
N SER A 37 4.86 -13.15 -6.02
CA SER A 37 6.15 -13.02 -6.67
C SER A 37 6.14 -11.95 -7.74
N GLN A 38 5.09 -11.93 -8.58
CA GLN A 38 4.88 -10.87 -9.56
C GLN A 38 4.77 -9.52 -8.88
N VAL A 39 4.04 -9.42 -7.76
CA VAL A 39 3.94 -8.16 -7.02
C VAL A 39 5.30 -7.66 -6.55
N ARG A 40 6.16 -8.54 -6.01
CA ARG A 40 7.53 -8.16 -5.60
C ARG A 40 8.35 -7.65 -6.79
N HIS A 41 8.24 -8.32 -7.93
CA HIS A 41 8.91 -7.93 -9.16
C HIS A 41 8.47 -6.54 -9.63
N ASP A 42 7.17 -6.29 -9.72
CA ASP A 42 6.61 -5.02 -10.19
C ASP A 42 7.03 -3.84 -9.29
N LEU A 43 7.01 -4.03 -7.96
CA LEU A 43 7.43 -3.00 -7.02
C LEU A 43 8.94 -2.73 -7.10
N SER A 44 9.75 -3.75 -7.41
CA SER A 44 11.18 -3.57 -7.65
C SER A 44 11.41 -2.79 -8.95
N GLN A 45 10.67 -3.10 -10.02
CA GLN A 45 10.73 -2.37 -11.28
C GLN A 45 10.31 -0.91 -11.11
N GLU A 46 9.23 -0.64 -10.38
CA GLU A 46 8.76 0.70 -10.03
C GLU A 46 9.88 1.54 -9.36
N LEU A 47 10.55 0.97 -8.35
CA LEU A 47 11.65 1.64 -7.64
C LEU A 47 12.87 1.92 -8.55
N HIS A 48 13.17 1.03 -9.49
CA HIS A 48 14.27 1.23 -10.45
C HIS A 48 13.93 2.26 -11.53
N GLN A 49 12.73 2.18 -12.10
CA GLN A 49 12.29 3.06 -13.20
C GLN A 49 12.13 4.51 -12.73
N ASN A 50 11.73 4.72 -11.48
CA ASN A 50 11.53 6.02 -10.87
C ASN A 50 12.62 6.36 -9.84
N GLU A 51 13.86 5.90 -10.05
CA GLU A 51 14.95 5.96 -9.07
C GLU A 51 15.19 7.37 -8.50
N MET A 52 15.25 8.39 -9.35
CA MET A 52 15.52 9.77 -8.89
C MET A 52 14.44 10.26 -7.93
N LEU A 53 13.18 9.97 -8.23
CA LEU A 53 12.04 10.33 -7.39
C LEU A 53 12.11 9.60 -6.05
N TYR A 54 12.29 8.28 -6.05
CA TYR A 54 12.35 7.51 -4.81
C TYR A 54 13.59 7.80 -3.97
N ASN A 55 14.72 8.18 -4.59
CA ASN A 55 15.89 8.68 -3.88
C ASN A 55 15.59 10.01 -3.17
N GLN A 56 14.77 10.90 -3.76
CA GLN A 56 14.34 12.14 -3.11
C GLN A 56 13.34 11.90 -1.98
N VAL A 57 12.44 10.93 -2.16
CA VAL A 57 11.37 10.59 -1.21
C VAL A 57 11.91 9.88 0.03
N PHE A 58 12.72 8.83 -0.16
CA PHE A 58 13.17 7.94 0.92
C PHE A 58 14.64 8.12 1.29
N GLY A 59 15.46 8.69 0.40
CA GLY A 59 16.91 8.59 0.48
C GLY A 59 17.43 7.22 0.03
N LEU A 60 18.73 7.18 -0.30
CA LEU A 60 19.39 6.00 -0.87
C LEU A 60 19.29 4.77 0.06
N ALA A 61 19.64 4.94 1.34
CA ALA A 61 19.69 3.83 2.29
C ALA A 61 18.33 3.12 2.43
N ARG A 62 17.25 3.89 2.54
CA ARG A 62 15.91 3.34 2.71
C ARG A 62 15.37 2.74 1.42
N LYS A 63 15.62 3.35 0.25
CA LYS A 63 15.28 2.75 -1.04
C LYS A 63 15.98 1.38 -1.20
N ASP A 64 17.26 1.28 -0.85
CA ASP A 64 18.02 0.04 -0.96
C ASP A 64 17.53 -1.03 0.03
N GLU A 65 17.04 -0.64 1.21
CA GLU A 65 16.33 -1.56 2.11
C GLU A 65 15.05 -2.11 1.50
N LEU A 66 14.23 -1.25 0.87
CA LEU A 66 13.01 -1.68 0.20
C LEU A 66 13.32 -2.68 -0.93
N LEU A 67 14.29 -2.36 -1.79
CA LEU A 67 14.75 -3.28 -2.85
C LEU A 67 15.23 -4.62 -2.28
N ARG A 68 16.04 -4.60 -1.21
CA ARG A 68 16.49 -5.83 -0.54
C ARG A 68 15.33 -6.61 0.07
N SER A 69 14.31 -5.95 0.62
CA SER A 69 13.13 -6.63 1.18
C SER A 69 12.30 -7.30 0.09
N LEU A 70 12.25 -6.70 -1.12
CA LEU A 70 11.48 -7.20 -2.26
C LEU A 70 12.12 -8.44 -2.89
N ASP A 71 13.46 -8.53 -2.87
CA ASP A 71 14.23 -9.67 -3.38
C ASP A 71 14.10 -10.91 -2.47
N CYS A 72 13.03 -11.69 -2.64
CA CYS A 72 12.79 -12.92 -1.89
C CYS A 72 11.80 -13.87 -2.59
N GLU A 73 12.23 -15.11 -2.79
CA GLU A 73 11.39 -16.23 -3.25
C GLU A 73 11.24 -17.35 -2.20
N MET A 74 11.86 -17.20 -1.03
CA MET A 74 11.83 -18.20 0.03
C MET A 74 10.46 -18.29 0.69
N VAL A 75 9.97 -19.50 0.94
CA VAL A 75 8.72 -19.76 1.68
C VAL A 75 9.01 -20.69 2.87
N PRO A 76 8.76 -20.28 4.12
CA PRO A 76 8.31 -18.94 4.53
C PRO A 76 9.40 -17.87 4.35
N ALA A 77 8.98 -16.63 4.09
CA ALA A 77 9.89 -15.49 4.01
C ALA A 77 10.34 -15.04 5.41
N PRO A 78 11.64 -14.74 5.59
CA PRO A 78 12.14 -14.23 6.86
C PRO A 78 11.67 -12.78 7.09
N VAL A 79 11.69 -12.33 8.34
CA VAL A 79 11.05 -11.06 8.79
C VAL A 79 11.58 -9.85 8.03
N GLU A 80 12.86 -9.83 7.70
CA GLU A 80 13.50 -8.77 6.92
C GLU A 80 13.00 -8.65 5.47
N LYS A 81 12.21 -9.62 5.00
CA LYS A 81 11.58 -9.63 3.67
C LYS A 81 10.08 -9.33 3.73
N TRP A 82 9.54 -9.05 4.91
CA TRP A 82 8.12 -8.72 5.05
C TRP A 82 7.84 -7.31 4.51
N MET A 83 6.60 -7.09 4.09
CA MET A 83 6.13 -5.77 3.66
C MET A 83 6.17 -4.79 4.84
N THR A 84 6.89 -3.67 4.66
CA THR A 84 7.03 -2.62 5.69
C THR A 84 6.27 -1.36 5.31
N MET A 85 5.40 -0.91 6.21
CA MET A 85 4.69 0.37 6.10
C MET A 85 5.44 1.46 6.88
N PRO A 86 5.30 2.75 6.51
CA PRO A 86 4.41 3.28 5.46
C PRO A 86 4.99 3.21 4.03
N ASP A 87 6.31 3.13 3.87
CA ASP A 87 6.97 3.39 2.58
C ASP A 87 6.52 2.47 1.45
N MET A 88 6.39 1.16 1.71
CA MET A 88 5.93 0.22 0.68
C MET A 88 4.50 0.52 0.22
N GLY A 89 3.66 1.11 1.08
CA GLY A 89 2.31 1.52 0.71
C GLY A 89 2.30 2.60 -0.38
N LEU A 90 3.26 3.53 -0.33
CA LEU A 90 3.43 4.57 -1.35
C LEU A 90 3.93 4.00 -2.68
N VAL A 91 4.84 3.02 -2.63
CA VAL A 91 5.34 2.30 -3.82
C VAL A 91 4.22 1.49 -4.46
N VAL A 92 3.42 0.76 -3.67
CA VAL A 92 2.27 -0.01 -4.16
C VAL A 92 1.23 0.88 -4.83
N ALA A 93 0.85 1.99 -4.18
CA ALA A 93 -0.10 2.93 -4.75
C ALA A 93 0.38 3.44 -6.11
N SER A 94 1.64 3.87 -6.19
CA SER A 94 2.25 4.40 -7.41
C SER A 94 2.38 3.35 -8.52
N CYS A 95 2.91 2.17 -8.21
CA CYS A 95 3.14 1.07 -9.17
C CYS A 95 1.84 0.64 -9.87
N TYR A 96 0.75 0.51 -9.11
CA TYR A 96 -0.53 0.00 -9.64
C TYR A 96 -1.54 1.08 -9.99
N ASN A 97 -1.18 2.35 -9.81
CA ASN A 97 -2.08 3.50 -9.95
C ASN A 97 -3.39 3.33 -9.17
N VAL A 98 -3.27 2.94 -7.89
CA VAL A 98 -4.40 2.63 -7.00
C VAL A 98 -4.37 3.51 -5.74
N GLN A 99 -5.53 3.67 -5.12
CA GLN A 99 -5.61 4.15 -3.75
C GLN A 99 -5.43 2.95 -2.81
N LEU A 100 -4.37 2.96 -2.02
CA LEU A 100 -4.14 1.96 -0.98
C LEU A 100 -4.45 2.58 0.39
N VAL A 101 -5.21 1.89 1.21
CA VAL A 101 -5.50 2.30 2.58
C VAL A 101 -5.03 1.22 3.53
N ASN A 102 -4.19 1.58 4.50
CA ASN A 102 -3.78 0.66 5.55
C ASN A 102 -4.45 1.00 6.87
N PHE A 103 -5.01 -0.01 7.51
CA PHE A 103 -5.57 0.08 8.85
C PHE A 103 -4.70 -0.73 9.81
N SER A 104 -4.03 -0.06 10.73
CA SER A 104 -3.21 -0.66 11.79
C SER A 104 -3.46 0.03 13.12
N LEU A 105 -3.22 -0.68 14.23
CA LEU A 105 -3.25 -0.08 15.57
C LEU A 105 -2.16 0.97 15.76
N GLU A 106 -1.02 0.80 15.09
CA GLU A 106 0.11 1.71 15.23
C GLU A 106 -0.09 2.96 14.36
N GLN A 107 -0.25 2.77 13.04
CA GLN A 107 -0.38 3.87 12.09
C GLN A 107 -1.27 3.46 10.92
N SER A 108 -2.30 4.28 10.65
CA SER A 108 -3.20 4.10 9.49
C SER A 108 -3.05 5.28 8.55
N PHE A 109 -2.94 5.01 7.24
CA PHE A 109 -2.75 6.01 6.20
C PHE A 109 -3.49 5.63 4.91
N THR A 110 -3.80 6.66 4.12
CA THR A 110 -4.15 6.54 2.71
C THR A 110 -2.92 6.88 1.86
N PHE A 111 -2.58 6.00 0.92
CA PHE A 111 -1.49 6.16 -0.03
C PHE A 111 -2.06 6.40 -1.42
N LEU A 112 -1.48 7.38 -2.10
CA LEU A 112 -1.87 7.83 -3.42
C LEU A 112 -0.66 7.75 -4.36
N PRO A 113 -0.84 7.54 -5.67
CA PRO A 113 0.25 7.51 -6.63
C PRO A 113 1.04 8.82 -6.65
N LEU A 114 2.38 8.73 -6.71
CA LEU A 114 3.25 9.92 -6.77
C LEU A 114 3.30 10.58 -8.16
N HIS A 115 3.19 9.77 -9.22
CA HIS A 115 3.62 10.18 -10.56
C HIS A 115 2.65 9.77 -11.67
N SER A 116 1.41 9.44 -11.30
CA SER A 116 0.35 9.07 -12.23
C SER A 116 -0.93 9.83 -11.92
N ALA A 117 -1.66 10.22 -12.96
CA ALA A 117 -2.97 10.85 -12.81
C ALA A 117 -4.04 9.83 -12.37
N PRO A 118 -5.08 10.28 -11.64
CA PRO A 118 -6.22 9.43 -11.34
C PRO A 118 -6.92 8.98 -12.62
N GLN A 119 -7.24 7.69 -12.69
CA GLN A 119 -8.08 7.12 -13.75
C GLN A 119 -9.56 7.22 -13.38
N ASP A 120 -10.44 7.21 -14.39
CA ASP A 120 -11.91 7.26 -14.21
C ASP A 120 -12.41 6.13 -13.28
N THR A 121 -11.83 4.93 -13.41
CA THR A 121 -12.10 3.80 -12.53
C THR A 121 -11.03 3.69 -11.44
N ARG A 122 -11.02 4.61 -10.48
CA ARG A 122 -10.11 4.53 -9.33
C ARG A 122 -10.35 3.23 -8.56
N LYS A 123 -9.30 2.42 -8.40
CA LYS A 123 -9.35 1.21 -7.58
C LYS A 123 -8.92 1.53 -6.15
N LEU A 124 -9.78 1.23 -5.19
CA LEU A 124 -9.48 1.28 -3.76
C LEU A 124 -9.09 -0.12 -3.28
N ILE A 125 -7.96 -0.21 -2.58
CA ILE A 125 -7.50 -1.41 -1.89
C ILE A 125 -7.38 -1.06 -0.41
N CYS A 126 -8.11 -1.75 0.45
CA CYS A 126 -7.99 -1.60 1.89
C CYS A 126 -7.29 -2.84 2.48
N ILE A 127 -6.27 -2.62 3.29
CA ILE A 127 -5.53 -3.69 3.97
C ILE A 127 -5.53 -3.47 5.48
N GLY A 128 -5.71 -4.54 6.23
CA GLY A 128 -5.64 -4.54 7.68
C GLY A 128 -4.34 -5.17 8.15
N PHE A 129 -3.59 -4.49 9.02
CA PHE A 129 -2.47 -5.11 9.74
C PHE A 129 -2.93 -5.56 11.13
N ILE A 130 -2.82 -6.85 11.38
CA ILE A 130 -3.31 -7.51 12.60
C ILE A 130 -2.21 -8.29 13.30
N ASN A 131 -2.34 -8.41 14.62
CA ASN A 131 -1.44 -9.18 15.49
C ASN A 131 0.06 -8.85 15.40
N GLY A 132 0.41 -7.72 14.79
CA GLY A 132 1.80 -7.26 14.62
C GLY A 132 2.59 -8.02 13.56
N ASN A 133 1.95 -8.90 12.76
CA ASN A 133 2.68 -9.75 11.81
C ASN A 133 1.89 -10.18 10.56
N HIS A 134 0.61 -9.82 10.43
CA HIS A 134 -0.23 -10.34 9.36
C HIS A 134 -1.05 -9.28 8.65
N TYR A 135 -1.11 -9.37 7.32
CA TYR A 135 -1.96 -8.52 6.49
C TYR A 135 -3.15 -9.30 5.96
N ILE A 136 -4.31 -8.66 6.00
CA ILE A 136 -5.57 -9.16 5.43
C ILE A 136 -6.13 -8.14 4.44
N HIS A 137 -6.91 -8.61 3.46
CA HIS A 137 -7.68 -7.72 2.59
C HIS A 137 -8.97 -7.34 3.29
N LEU A 138 -9.32 -6.05 3.28
CA LEU A 138 -10.56 -5.54 3.84
C LEU A 138 -11.48 -5.02 2.73
N LYS A 139 -12.74 -5.44 2.77
CA LYS A 139 -13.81 -4.77 2.04
C LYS A 139 -14.53 -3.86 3.02
N VAL A 140 -14.54 -2.57 2.74
CA VAL A 140 -15.19 -1.56 3.59
C VAL A 140 -16.34 -0.88 2.86
N GLY A 141 -17.33 -0.40 3.62
CA GLY A 141 -18.45 0.35 3.07
C GLY A 141 -18.07 1.70 2.48
N GLU A 142 -18.95 2.26 1.64
CA GLU A 142 -18.75 3.55 0.97
C GLU A 142 -18.58 4.70 1.97
N GLU A 143 -19.28 4.64 3.10
CA GLU A 143 -19.21 5.63 4.19
C GLU A 143 -18.06 5.36 5.17
N CYS A 144 -17.16 4.41 4.88
CA CYS A 144 -16.02 4.15 5.74
C CYS A 144 -15.12 5.40 5.81
N PRO A 145 -14.83 5.92 7.01
CA PRO A 145 -13.86 7.00 7.16
C PRO A 145 -12.49 6.49 6.76
N MET A 146 -11.78 7.28 5.97
CA MET A 146 -10.43 6.93 5.51
C MET A 146 -9.40 7.64 6.39
N PRO A 147 -8.29 6.98 6.75
CA PRO A 147 -7.19 7.66 7.42
C PRO A 147 -6.63 8.77 6.53
N ARG A 148 -6.02 9.78 7.15
CA ARG A 148 -5.33 10.86 6.44
C ARG A 148 -4.35 10.34 5.38
N VAL A 149 -4.14 11.15 4.34
CA VAL A 149 -3.13 10.87 3.31
C VAL A 149 -1.74 10.85 3.93
N PHE A 150 -0.90 9.91 3.52
CA PHE A 150 0.48 9.81 3.99
C PHE A 150 1.24 11.11 3.68
N PRO A 151 1.75 11.85 4.69
CA PRO A 151 2.22 13.23 4.50
C PRO A 151 3.33 13.40 3.45
N VAL A 152 4.16 12.37 3.25
CA VAL A 152 5.22 12.36 2.23
C VAL A 152 4.64 12.58 0.83
N TRP A 153 3.44 12.07 0.55
CA TRP A 153 2.79 12.30 -0.74
C TRP A 153 2.52 13.79 -1.01
N LEU A 154 2.16 14.56 0.02
CA LEU A 154 1.91 16.00 -0.12
C LEU A 154 3.16 16.79 -0.52
N THR A 155 4.35 16.27 -0.21
CA THR A 155 5.62 16.93 -0.50
C THR A 155 6.18 16.54 -1.86
N TYR A 156 6.02 15.27 -2.26
CA TYR A 156 6.75 14.70 -3.39
C TYR A 156 5.90 14.27 -4.58
N ARG A 157 4.57 14.40 -4.51
CA ARG A 157 3.72 14.15 -5.69
C ARG A 157 4.12 15.08 -6.83
N THR A 158 4.11 14.54 -8.04
CA THR A 158 4.23 15.32 -9.27
C THR A 158 2.94 16.09 -9.56
N GLU A 159 3.02 17.08 -10.46
CA GLU A 159 1.85 17.87 -10.90
C GLU A 159 0.73 16.97 -11.45
N VAL A 160 1.07 15.90 -12.18
CA VAL A 160 0.06 14.98 -12.75
C VAL A 160 -0.72 14.21 -11.68
N ALA A 161 -0.15 14.05 -10.49
CA ALA A 161 -0.77 13.33 -9.39
C ALA A 161 -1.63 14.22 -8.48
N GLU A 162 -1.63 15.54 -8.66
CA GLU A 162 -2.33 16.47 -7.74
C GLU A 162 -3.82 16.20 -7.57
N GLN A 163 -4.49 15.61 -8.56
CA GLN A 163 -5.93 15.41 -8.53
C GLN A 163 -6.40 14.18 -7.73
N TRP A 164 -5.49 13.45 -7.09
CA TRP A 164 -5.82 12.23 -6.34
C TRP A 164 -6.56 12.48 -5.02
N ASP A 165 -6.34 13.62 -4.37
CA ASP A 165 -6.92 13.95 -3.06
C ASP A 165 -8.31 14.61 -3.15
N ILE A 166 -8.64 15.23 -4.29
CA ILE A 166 -9.92 15.94 -4.55
C ILE A 166 -11.17 15.16 -4.12
N PRO A 167 -11.35 13.87 -4.47
CA PRO A 167 -12.58 13.14 -4.14
C PRO A 167 -12.69 12.76 -2.66
N PHE A 168 -11.62 12.93 -1.87
CA PHE A 168 -11.50 12.34 -0.54
C PHE A 168 -11.39 13.36 0.58
N ILE A 169 -11.31 14.66 0.29
CA ILE A 169 -11.35 15.73 1.31
C ILE A 169 -12.53 15.54 2.28
N THR A 170 -13.66 14.97 1.82
CA THR A 170 -14.85 14.73 2.66
C THR A 170 -14.80 13.48 3.53
N ARG A 171 -13.86 12.56 3.30
CA ARG A 171 -13.77 11.24 3.99
C ARG A 171 -12.55 11.09 4.89
N LEU A 172 -11.59 12.00 4.80
CA LEU A 172 -10.38 11.95 5.62
C LEU A 172 -10.70 12.35 7.06
N GLN A 173 -10.14 11.60 8.02
CA GLN A 173 -10.10 12.02 9.42
C GLN A 173 -8.79 12.76 9.71
N ASP A 174 -8.89 13.83 10.51
CA ASP A 174 -7.77 14.64 11.01
C ASP A 174 -6.86 13.86 11.97
#